data_AF-A0A8B9R2D0-F1
#
_entry.id   AF-A0A8B9R2D0-F1
#
_cell.length_a   1.000
_cell.length_b   1.000
_cell.length_c   1.000
_cell.angle_alpha   90.00
_cell.angle_beta   90.00
_cell.angle_gamma   90.00
#
_symmetry.space_group_name_H-M   'P 1'
#
loop_
_entity.id
_entity.type
_entity.pdbx_description
1 polymer ?
#
loop_
_entity_poly.entity_id
_entity_poly.type
_entity_poly.pdbx_seq_one_letter_code
_entity_poly.pdbx_strand_id
1 'polypeptide(L)'
;MLVRREQPLHSHLCLTRWSLSLLSRTPLRFHSPHPPRGPPRHRTPLAPSARAGWVPALTAAQRAGRGRRQAVPAAARRGAAPQSGGWGWGSGAALDMAAGGSSSGGAGEQRPYELVVFGASGFTGQFVVEEVARAASSGELRGALRWAVAGRSRTKLQEVLEQAAERLGKAALGPEVGVLLCDVGDPGSLAAMARQTRLVLDCVGPYRFFGEPVVKACVENGASCIDISGEPQFLEGMYLKYNEKAAEKGVYVIGSCGFDSIPADMGVLYTRDKLKGTLTAVESFLNVKSGPEGACIHDGTWKSAVYGLADQDNLKKLRKKIGYAPVPVVGAKLKRRGFVFYSQEFKQYAIPFMGSDVSVVKRSQRYLHTQLQETPVQYGAYVNIGGLSSVVKLMIAGILFLLLVKFSFGRKLLTKYPEFFSAGRFTKKGPTQKQMDETSFTMTFFGEGYSEGQNPANGKPNVKICTQVKGPEPGYVATPIAMVQAALALLEDTAYLPKQGGVYSPGAAFSKTKLIERLNSRGVEFSVISQPEV
;
A
#
# COMPACT_ATOMS: atom_id res chain seq x y z
N MET A 1 -47.55 -14.92 44.27
CA MET A 1 -48.94 -14.44 44.07
C MET A 1 -49.03 -13.94 42.63
N LEU A 2 -49.38 -14.73 41.60
CA LEU A 2 -50.72 -15.25 41.22
C LEU A 2 -51.77 -14.14 41.29
N VAL A 3 -52.41 -13.74 40.17
CA VAL A 3 -53.65 -14.32 39.60
C VAL A 3 -53.78 -13.97 38.08
N ARG A 4 -53.79 -14.96 37.17
CA ARG A 4 -54.87 -15.44 36.23
C ARG A 4 -55.49 -14.38 35.28
N ARG A 5 -55.33 -14.51 33.95
CA ARG A 5 -56.04 -15.34 32.92
C ARG A 5 -57.43 -14.79 32.56
N GLU A 6 -57.63 -14.46 31.27
CA GLU A 6 -58.73 -14.98 30.43
C GLU A 6 -58.53 -14.66 28.93
N GLN A 7 -58.81 -15.66 28.07
CA GLN A 7 -59.12 -15.54 26.63
C GLN A 7 -60.64 -15.57 26.45
N PRO A 8 -61.18 -15.23 25.26
CA PRO A 8 -61.68 -16.30 24.38
C PRO A 8 -61.44 -16.07 22.86
N LEU A 9 -61.79 -17.12 22.10
CA LEU A 9 -61.47 -17.45 20.70
C LEU A 9 -62.44 -16.91 19.62
N HIS A 10 -61.92 -16.91 18.37
CA HIS A 10 -62.56 -17.17 17.04
C HIS A 10 -63.54 -16.12 16.46
N SER A 11 -63.58 -15.78 15.15
CA SER A 11 -63.31 -16.55 13.91
C SER A 11 -63.23 -15.68 12.62
N HIS A 12 -62.51 -16.24 11.62
CA HIS A 12 -62.67 -16.22 10.13
C HIS A 12 -62.59 -14.95 9.23
N LEU A 13 -61.59 -14.96 8.31
CA LEU A 13 -61.65 -14.85 6.82
C LEU A 13 -60.23 -14.50 6.29
N CYS A 14 -59.39 -15.41 5.77
CA CYS A 14 -59.38 -16.13 4.47
C CYS A 14 -59.17 -15.24 3.23
N LEU A 15 -58.03 -15.40 2.53
CA LEU A 15 -57.79 -15.30 1.08
C LEU A 15 -56.27 -15.57 0.84
N THR A 16 -55.90 -16.85 0.70
CA THR A 16 -55.64 -17.63 -0.54
C THR A 16 -54.23 -17.51 -1.11
N ARG A 17 -53.55 -18.66 -1.05
CA ARG A 17 -52.22 -18.99 -1.56
C ARG A 17 -52.46 -20.02 -2.67
N TRP A 18 -51.93 -19.82 -3.87
CA TRP A 18 -51.98 -20.82 -4.93
C TRP A 18 -50.67 -21.59 -5.00
N SER A 19 -50.82 -22.91 -4.88
CA SER A 19 -49.82 -23.96 -5.06
C SER A 19 -49.60 -24.24 -6.54
N LEU A 20 -48.42 -24.81 -6.87
CA LEU A 20 -48.33 -26.00 -7.71
C LEU A 20 -46.90 -26.57 -7.65
N SER A 21 -46.80 -27.78 -7.11
CA SER A 21 -45.69 -28.70 -7.22
C SER A 21 -46.32 -30.04 -7.59
N LEU A 22 -45.85 -30.69 -8.66
CA LEU A 22 -45.87 -32.15 -8.79
C LEU A 22 -45.12 -32.60 -10.05
N LEU A 23 -44.28 -33.61 -9.80
CA LEU A 23 -43.65 -34.62 -10.67
C LEU A 23 -42.15 -34.63 -10.38
N SER A 24 -41.45 -35.71 -10.06
CA SER A 24 -41.72 -37.07 -9.56
C SER A 24 -40.35 -37.76 -9.61
N ARG A 25 -40.03 -38.58 -8.61
CA ARG A 25 -38.71 -39.19 -8.38
C ARG A 25 -38.37 -40.28 -9.42
N THR A 26 -37.08 -40.43 -9.76
CA THR A 26 -36.33 -41.71 -9.67
C THR A 26 -34.82 -41.51 -9.89
N PRO A 27 -33.93 -42.34 -9.28
CA PRO A 27 -32.49 -42.13 -9.27
C PRO A 27 -31.77 -43.00 -10.31
N LEU A 28 -30.73 -42.48 -10.97
CA LEU A 28 -29.88 -43.26 -11.87
C LEU A 28 -28.59 -43.72 -11.16
N ARG A 29 -28.39 -45.04 -11.24
CA ARG A 29 -27.27 -45.81 -10.72
C ARG A 29 -26.01 -45.62 -11.58
N PHE A 30 -24.87 -45.74 -10.89
CA PHE A 30 -23.53 -45.96 -11.42
C PHE A 30 -23.45 -47.12 -12.40
N HIS A 31 -22.70 -46.95 -13.49
CA HIS A 31 -21.96 -48.01 -14.20
C HIS A 31 -20.66 -47.45 -14.79
N SER A 32 -19.54 -48.08 -14.43
CA SER A 32 -18.23 -47.96 -15.07
C SER A 32 -18.22 -48.65 -16.44
N PRO A 33 -17.26 -48.31 -17.31
CA PRO A 33 -16.53 -49.37 -18.00
C PRO A 33 -15.00 -49.20 -17.96
N HIS A 34 -14.33 -50.35 -17.88
CA HIS A 34 -12.88 -50.56 -17.98
C HIS A 34 -12.34 -50.32 -19.43
N PRO A 35 -11.01 -50.26 -19.63
CA PRO A 35 -10.35 -49.52 -20.71
C PRO A 35 -10.03 -50.39 -21.95
N PRO A 36 -9.49 -49.79 -23.02
CA PRO A 36 -8.47 -50.51 -23.77
C PRO A 36 -7.23 -49.67 -24.18
N ARG A 37 -6.09 -50.32 -23.97
CA ARG A 37 -4.89 -50.48 -24.85
C ARG A 37 -3.95 -49.30 -25.08
N GLY A 38 -2.67 -49.62 -24.89
CA GLY A 38 -1.49 -48.76 -24.93
C GLY A 38 -0.96 -48.38 -26.32
N PRO A 39 0.30 -47.91 -26.41
CA PRO A 39 0.73 -46.88 -27.35
C PRO A 39 1.38 -47.44 -28.62
N PRO A 40 1.49 -46.66 -29.71
CA PRO A 40 2.51 -46.88 -30.71
C PRO A 40 3.77 -46.03 -30.47
N ARG A 41 4.89 -46.68 -30.78
CA ARG A 41 6.28 -46.24 -30.62
C ARG A 41 6.70 -45.17 -31.65
N HIS A 42 7.76 -44.45 -31.27
CA HIS A 42 8.79 -43.76 -32.05
C HIS A 42 8.79 -43.95 -33.58
N ARG A 43 8.97 -42.82 -34.29
CA ARG A 43 9.89 -42.67 -35.44
C ARG A 43 10.16 -41.18 -35.73
N THR A 44 11.33 -40.70 -35.32
CA THR A 44 12.16 -39.76 -36.12
C THR A 44 12.78 -40.58 -37.27
N PRO A 45 13.19 -40.01 -38.44
CA PRO A 45 14.15 -38.89 -38.48
C PRO A 45 14.13 -37.97 -39.74
N LEU A 46 15.10 -37.05 -39.76
CA LEU A 46 15.75 -36.37 -40.91
C LEU A 46 15.09 -35.11 -41.55
N ALA A 47 15.71 -33.97 -41.27
CA ALA A 47 16.05 -32.94 -42.27
C ALA A 47 17.48 -33.26 -42.82
N PRO A 48 18.08 -32.53 -43.80
CA PRO A 48 17.60 -31.36 -44.56
C PRO A 48 17.85 -31.46 -46.09
N SER A 49 17.23 -30.58 -46.89
CA SER A 49 17.83 -30.14 -48.15
C SER A 49 17.37 -28.73 -48.52
N ALA A 50 18.23 -28.02 -49.24
CA ALA A 50 18.25 -26.59 -49.44
C ALA A 50 17.98 -26.21 -50.91
N ARG A 51 17.86 -24.88 -51.12
CA ARG A 51 17.86 -24.12 -52.39
C ARG A 51 16.52 -24.12 -53.13
N ALA A 52 16.07 -23.06 -53.81
CA ALA A 52 16.53 -21.71 -54.14
C ALA A 52 15.25 -20.85 -54.20
N GLY A 53 15.22 -19.54 -53.93
CA GLY A 53 15.96 -18.46 -54.56
C GLY A 53 14.92 -17.44 -55.05
N TRP A 54 15.16 -16.15 -54.83
CA TRP A 54 14.97 -15.02 -55.76
C TRP A 54 15.05 -13.69 -55.01
N VAL A 55 15.95 -12.85 -55.50
CA VAL A 55 16.21 -11.44 -55.18
C VAL A 55 16.03 -10.69 -56.51
N PRO A 56 15.55 -9.43 -56.50
CA PRO A 56 16.36 -8.33 -57.06
C PRO A 56 16.44 -7.13 -56.09
N ALA A 57 17.63 -6.62 -55.77
CA ALA A 57 18.35 -5.53 -56.46
C ALA A 57 17.74 -4.14 -56.19
N LEU A 58 18.32 -3.35 -55.27
CA LEU A 58 19.37 -2.31 -55.47
C LEU A 58 18.87 -1.02 -56.13
N THR A 59 18.94 0.08 -55.39
CA THR A 59 19.51 1.35 -55.87
C THR A 59 19.94 2.22 -54.70
N ALA A 60 21.13 2.79 -54.85
CA ALA A 60 21.81 3.67 -53.91
C ALA A 60 21.49 5.15 -54.21
N ALA A 61 21.53 6.00 -53.18
CA ALA A 61 21.88 7.41 -53.36
C ALA A 61 22.49 7.96 -52.06
N GLN A 62 23.74 8.42 -52.18
CA GLN A 62 24.50 9.17 -51.20
C GLN A 62 23.93 10.59 -51.02
N ARG A 63 24.03 11.16 -49.81
CA ARG A 63 24.63 12.49 -49.63
C ARG A 63 25.00 12.77 -48.17
N ALA A 64 26.24 13.20 -48.02
CA ALA A 64 26.87 13.68 -46.81
C ALA A 64 26.34 15.07 -46.40
N GLY A 65 26.40 15.37 -45.10
CA GLY A 65 26.18 16.70 -44.55
C GLY A 65 26.69 16.80 -43.12
N ARG A 66 27.90 17.37 -42.95
CA ARG A 66 28.59 17.63 -41.69
C ARG A 66 27.83 18.65 -40.83
N GLY A 67 27.90 18.49 -39.50
CA GLY A 67 27.50 19.52 -38.53
C GLY A 67 28.11 19.30 -37.15
N ARG A 68 29.29 19.88 -36.92
CA ARG A 68 29.96 20.00 -35.61
C ARG A 68 29.14 20.87 -34.64
N ARG A 69 29.05 20.48 -33.37
CA ARG A 69 28.98 21.37 -32.18
C ARG A 69 29.66 20.64 -31.01
N GLN A 70 30.95 20.90 -30.78
CA GLN A 70 31.52 21.76 -29.74
C GLN A 70 31.12 21.40 -28.30
N ALA A 71 32.13 20.89 -27.59
CA ALA A 71 32.18 20.63 -26.16
C ALA A 71 32.52 21.91 -25.38
N VAL A 72 32.03 21.99 -24.14
CA VAL A 72 32.34 23.05 -23.16
C VAL A 72 33.29 22.44 -22.11
N PRO A 73 34.43 23.08 -21.76
CA PRO A 73 35.34 22.53 -20.76
C PRO A 73 35.04 23.03 -19.35
N ALA A 74 35.31 22.14 -18.39
CA ALA A 74 35.34 22.39 -16.96
C ALA A 74 36.57 23.22 -16.55
N ALA A 75 36.39 24.14 -15.61
CA ALA A 75 37.47 24.88 -14.97
C ALA A 75 37.68 24.35 -13.54
N ALA A 76 38.87 23.81 -13.31
CA ALA A 76 39.42 23.52 -11.99
C ALA A 76 40.05 24.77 -11.38
N ARG A 77 39.92 24.96 -10.06
CA ARG A 77 40.83 25.82 -9.28
C ARG A 77 41.36 25.04 -8.08
N ARG A 78 42.68 24.91 -8.04
CA ARG A 78 43.50 24.47 -6.90
C ARG A 78 44.12 25.69 -6.22
N GLY A 79 44.48 25.48 -4.95
CA GLY A 79 45.50 26.23 -4.21
C GLY A 79 44.90 27.14 -3.13
N ALA A 80 45.46 27.27 -1.94
CA ALA A 80 46.56 26.61 -1.24
C ALA A 80 46.46 27.09 0.23
N ALA A 81 46.87 26.24 1.17
CA ALA A 81 47.11 26.66 2.56
C ALA A 81 48.43 27.44 2.68
N PRO A 82 48.64 28.13 3.81
CA PRO A 82 49.94 28.05 4.45
C PRO A 82 49.86 27.69 5.94
N GLN A 83 50.96 27.08 6.38
CA GLN A 83 51.33 26.62 7.71
C GLN A 83 51.76 27.78 8.62
N SER A 84 51.75 27.56 9.94
CA SER A 84 52.97 27.47 10.80
C SER A 84 52.81 28.04 12.23
N GLY A 85 53.53 27.40 13.16
CA GLY A 85 53.85 27.84 14.54
C GLY A 85 52.92 27.28 15.61
N GLY A 86 53.30 26.43 16.57
CA GLY A 86 54.59 26.19 17.23
C GLY A 86 54.56 26.78 18.66
N TRP A 87 55.19 26.09 19.63
CA TRP A 87 55.29 26.37 21.09
C TRP A 87 54.07 25.90 21.94
N GLY A 88 54.18 25.20 23.07
CA GLY A 88 55.29 24.72 23.91
C GLY A 88 54.79 24.56 25.36
N TRP A 89 54.87 23.34 25.92
CA TRP A 89 54.97 22.90 27.33
C TRP A 89 54.09 23.50 28.46
N GLY A 90 53.44 22.60 29.23
CA GLY A 90 53.54 22.62 30.69
C GLY A 90 52.27 22.76 31.54
N SER A 91 51.97 21.69 32.30
CA SER A 91 51.31 21.63 33.61
C SER A 91 49.82 22.02 33.79
N GLY A 92 49.02 21.00 34.13
CA GLY A 92 48.23 20.94 35.37
C GLY A 92 47.03 21.88 35.53
N ALA A 93 45.83 21.35 35.38
CA ALA A 93 44.72 21.43 36.35
C ALA A 93 43.44 20.88 35.71
N ALA A 94 42.76 19.99 36.42
CA ALA A 94 41.38 19.63 36.14
C ALA A 94 40.48 20.85 36.33
N LEU A 95 39.54 21.08 35.41
CA LEU A 95 38.31 21.85 35.61
C LEU A 95 37.34 21.54 34.47
N ASP A 96 36.19 20.98 34.84
CA ASP A 96 34.98 20.93 34.02
C ASP A 96 34.68 22.30 33.42
N MET A 97 34.44 22.38 32.11
CA MET A 97 33.68 23.46 31.51
C MET A 97 32.84 22.97 30.32
N ALA A 98 31.56 23.31 30.44
CA ALA A 98 30.47 23.09 29.51
C ALA A 98 30.79 23.57 28.09
N ALA A 99 30.53 22.71 27.10
CA ALA A 99 30.42 23.11 25.71
C ALA A 99 29.03 23.70 25.46
N GLY A 100 29.01 25.00 25.17
CA GLY A 100 27.81 25.78 24.89
C GLY A 100 27.01 25.24 23.71
N GLY A 101 25.71 25.08 23.94
CA GLY A 101 24.73 24.85 22.89
C GLY A 101 24.55 26.13 22.06
N SER A 102 24.71 26.00 20.75
CA SER A 102 24.20 26.97 19.79
C SER A 102 22.70 26.72 19.59
N SER A 103 21.90 27.37 20.43
CA SER A 103 20.45 27.50 20.27
C SER A 103 20.13 28.60 19.24
N SER A 104 19.58 28.22 18.10
CA SER A 104 18.76 29.14 17.29
C SER A 104 17.77 28.36 16.41
N GLY A 105 16.70 27.89 17.04
CA GLY A 105 15.43 27.51 16.42
C GLY A 105 14.36 27.85 17.46
N GLY A 106 13.44 28.75 17.11
CA GLY A 106 12.62 29.53 18.05
C GLY A 106 11.91 28.72 19.14
N ALA A 107 11.62 29.41 20.26
CA ALA A 107 10.78 28.94 21.35
C ALA A 107 9.59 28.16 20.80
N GLY A 108 9.65 26.82 20.89
CA GLY A 108 8.68 25.95 20.26
C GLY A 108 7.33 26.14 20.93
N GLU A 109 6.33 26.61 20.18
CA GLU A 109 4.94 26.40 20.57
C GLU A 109 4.79 24.92 20.94
N GLN A 110 4.54 24.63 22.22
CA GLN A 110 4.30 23.25 22.66
C GLN A 110 3.08 22.73 21.91
N ARG A 111 3.30 21.79 20.99
CA ARG A 111 2.21 21.11 20.28
C ARG A 111 1.48 20.21 21.29
N PRO A 112 0.18 20.46 21.58
CA PRO A 112 -0.55 19.69 22.59
C PRO A 112 -0.64 18.21 22.23
N TYR A 113 -0.67 17.88 20.93
CA TYR A 113 -0.81 16.52 20.44
C TYR A 113 0.45 16.05 19.72
N GLU A 114 0.75 14.77 19.88
CA GLU A 114 1.74 14.06 19.06
C GLU A 114 1.10 13.52 17.79
N LEU A 115 -0.17 13.17 17.87
CA LEU A 115 -0.94 12.55 16.80
C LEU A 115 -2.36 13.11 16.71
N VAL A 116 -2.84 13.40 15.51
CA VAL A 116 -4.26 13.70 15.24
C VAL A 116 -4.78 12.77 14.16
N VAL A 117 -5.93 12.11 14.40
CA VAL A 117 -6.65 11.34 13.37
C VAL A 117 -7.63 12.27 12.66
N PHE A 118 -7.37 12.65 11.41
CA PHE A 118 -8.27 13.49 10.62
C PHE A 118 -9.17 12.66 9.71
N GLY A 119 -10.46 12.99 9.67
CA GLY A 119 -11.47 12.11 9.07
C GLY A 119 -11.88 10.98 10.01
N ALA A 120 -11.73 11.19 11.33
CA ALA A 120 -11.97 10.18 12.36
C ALA A 120 -13.39 9.59 12.36
N SER A 121 -14.40 10.38 11.97
CA SER A 121 -15.79 9.89 11.84
C SER A 121 -16.13 9.31 10.45
N GLY A 122 -15.13 9.14 9.59
CA GLY A 122 -15.27 8.44 8.31
C GLY A 122 -15.23 6.93 8.50
N PHE A 123 -15.64 6.18 7.47
CA PHE A 123 -15.75 4.73 7.56
C PHE A 123 -14.44 4.04 7.96
N THR A 124 -13.31 4.37 7.32
CA THR A 124 -12.00 3.83 7.74
C THR A 124 -11.48 4.53 8.99
N GLY A 125 -11.75 5.84 9.15
CA GLY A 125 -11.27 6.65 10.26
C GLY A 125 -11.65 6.09 11.63
N GLN A 126 -12.87 5.57 11.79
CA GLN A 126 -13.31 5.02 13.08
C GLN A 126 -12.48 3.80 13.52
N PHE A 127 -12.00 2.98 12.58
CA PHE A 127 -11.13 1.84 12.89
C PHE A 127 -9.69 2.29 13.19
N VAL A 128 -9.24 3.36 12.55
CA VAL A 128 -7.95 4.00 12.90
C VAL A 128 -8.02 4.58 14.32
N VAL A 129 -9.13 5.22 14.71
CA VAL A 129 -9.34 5.71 16.08
C VAL A 129 -9.28 4.56 17.09
N GLU A 130 -9.96 3.45 16.80
CA GLU A 130 -9.91 2.26 17.67
C GLU A 130 -8.47 1.73 17.82
N GLU A 131 -7.70 1.64 16.74
CA GLU A 131 -6.33 1.13 16.79
C GLU A 131 -5.37 2.10 17.50
N VAL A 132 -5.54 3.42 17.32
CA VAL A 132 -4.80 4.43 18.10
C VAL A 132 -5.13 4.30 19.59
N ALA A 133 -6.41 4.15 19.94
CA ALA A 133 -6.84 3.97 21.32
C ALA A 133 -6.27 2.69 21.94
N ARG A 134 -6.22 1.60 21.16
CA ARG A 134 -5.61 0.32 21.55
C ARG A 134 -4.11 0.48 21.82
N ALA A 135 -3.38 1.16 20.93
CA ALA A 135 -1.95 1.43 21.08
C ALA A 135 -1.63 2.38 22.25
N ALA A 136 -2.44 3.42 22.46
CA ALA A 136 -2.31 4.33 23.60
C ALA A 136 -2.52 3.61 24.95
N SER A 137 -3.27 2.51 24.93
CA SER A 137 -3.63 1.74 26.12
C SER A 137 -2.70 0.58 26.45
N SER A 138 -1.93 0.09 25.47
CA SER A 138 -1.13 -1.13 25.59
C SER A 138 0.24 -0.92 26.22
N GLY A 139 0.63 0.32 26.51
CA GLY A 139 1.99 0.65 26.98
C GLY A 139 3.06 0.43 25.91
N GLU A 140 2.68 0.30 24.64
CA GLU A 140 3.59 0.12 23.48
C GLU A 140 4.49 1.33 23.21
N LEU A 141 4.18 2.47 23.84
CA LEU A 141 4.88 3.72 23.67
C LEU A 141 5.76 4.02 24.87
N ARG A 142 6.88 4.69 24.64
CA ARG A 142 7.80 5.12 25.71
C ARG A 142 7.17 6.05 26.75
N GLY A 143 6.00 6.62 26.45
CA GLY A 143 5.22 7.47 27.35
C GLY A 143 3.75 7.54 26.92
N ALA A 144 2.98 8.35 27.63
CA ALA A 144 1.57 8.58 27.31
C ALA A 144 1.42 9.31 25.97
N LEU A 145 0.64 8.74 25.05
CA LEU A 145 0.33 9.35 23.77
C LEU A 145 -0.69 10.48 23.97
N ARG A 146 -0.28 11.72 23.71
CA ARG A 146 -1.23 12.83 23.60
C ARG A 146 -1.80 12.86 22.19
N TRP A 147 -3.07 12.52 22.02
CA TRP A 147 -3.70 12.44 20.70
C TRP A 147 -5.09 13.06 20.68
N ALA A 148 -5.56 13.34 19.46
CA ALA A 148 -6.89 13.87 19.23
C ALA A 148 -7.55 13.29 17.98
N VAL A 149 -8.86 13.40 17.93
CA VAL A 149 -9.68 13.13 16.74
C VAL A 149 -10.13 14.43 16.10
N ALA A 150 -10.13 14.47 14.77
CA ALA A 150 -10.50 15.66 14.00
C ALA A 150 -11.52 15.35 12.90
N GLY A 151 -12.49 16.24 12.75
CA GLY A 151 -13.55 16.15 11.75
C GLY A 151 -14.60 17.25 11.88
N ARG A 152 -15.63 17.19 11.05
CA ARG A 152 -16.62 18.29 10.90
C ARG A 152 -17.72 18.30 11.98
N SER A 153 -17.96 17.17 12.64
CA SER A 153 -19.09 17.01 13.56
C SER A 153 -18.59 16.53 14.92
N ARG A 154 -18.67 17.41 15.93
CA ARG A 154 -18.27 17.09 17.30
C ARG A 154 -19.02 15.87 17.84
N THR A 155 -20.33 15.79 17.58
CA THR A 155 -21.18 14.67 17.99
C THR A 155 -20.70 13.34 17.41
N LYS A 156 -20.44 13.27 16.10
CA LYS A 156 -19.92 12.03 15.48
C LYS A 156 -18.53 11.65 15.98
N LEU A 157 -17.69 12.64 16.30
CA LEU A 157 -16.38 12.37 16.89
C LEU A 157 -16.52 11.77 18.28
N GLN A 158 -17.45 12.26 19.09
CA GLN A 158 -17.76 11.70 20.42
C GLN A 158 -18.31 10.27 20.30
N GLU A 159 -19.26 10.02 19.40
CA GLU A 159 -19.79 8.67 19.13
C GLU A 159 -18.67 7.67 18.76
N VAL A 160 -17.71 8.08 17.93
CA VAL A 160 -16.57 7.22 17.56
C VAL A 160 -15.66 6.92 18.74
N LEU A 161 -15.42 7.90 19.62
CA LEU A 161 -14.63 7.69 20.84
C LEU A 161 -15.35 6.74 21.82
N GLU A 162 -16.66 6.88 21.96
CA GLU A 162 -17.50 5.98 22.77
C GLU A 162 -17.47 4.55 22.21
N GLN A 163 -17.67 4.38 20.90
CA GLN A 163 -17.60 3.07 20.24
C GLN A 163 -16.22 2.42 20.39
N ALA A 164 -15.15 3.20 20.25
CA ALA A 164 -13.79 2.70 20.46
C ALA A 164 -13.55 2.30 21.93
N ALA A 165 -14.10 3.05 22.90
CA ALA A 165 -14.05 2.65 24.32
C ALA A 165 -14.78 1.33 24.57
N GLU A 166 -16.00 1.20 24.04
CA GLU A 166 -16.83 0.00 24.17
C GLU A 166 -16.11 -1.24 23.61
N ARG A 167 -15.56 -1.15 22.40
CA ARG A 167 -14.80 -2.26 21.77
C ARG A 167 -13.54 -2.65 22.53
N LEU A 168 -12.96 -1.73 23.28
CA LEU A 168 -11.80 -1.98 24.14
C LEU A 168 -12.20 -2.41 25.56
N GLY A 169 -13.50 -2.56 25.85
CA GLY A 169 -13.99 -2.92 27.18
C GLY A 169 -13.74 -1.84 28.24
N LYS A 170 -13.71 -0.56 27.82
CA LYS A 170 -13.44 0.59 28.68
C LYS A 170 -14.70 1.45 28.85
N ALA A 171 -14.87 2.03 30.04
CA ALA A 171 -15.95 3.00 30.29
C ALA A 171 -15.80 4.29 29.45
N ALA A 172 -14.55 4.72 29.24
CA ALA A 172 -14.19 5.80 28.34
C ALA A 172 -12.72 5.66 27.93
N LEU A 173 -12.32 6.27 26.81
CA LEU A 173 -10.91 6.34 26.40
C LEU A 173 -10.07 7.29 27.28
N GLY A 174 -10.72 8.07 28.13
CA GLY A 174 -10.11 9.03 29.06
C GLY A 174 -10.42 10.49 28.68
N PRO A 175 -10.35 11.43 29.64
CA PRO A 175 -10.59 12.87 29.40
C PRO A 175 -9.51 13.55 28.54
N GLU A 176 -8.41 12.85 28.26
CA GLU A 176 -7.22 13.40 27.60
C GLU A 176 -7.29 13.36 26.07
N VAL A 177 -8.26 12.65 25.48
CA VAL A 177 -8.40 12.59 24.02
C VAL A 177 -9.01 13.90 23.51
N GLY A 178 -8.21 14.67 22.77
CA GLY A 178 -8.66 15.92 22.19
C GLY A 178 -9.72 15.73 21.09
N VAL A 179 -10.60 16.72 20.93
CA VAL A 179 -11.57 16.76 19.84
C VAL A 179 -11.43 18.08 19.09
N LEU A 180 -11.02 18.00 17.82
CA LEU A 180 -10.77 19.16 16.97
C LEU A 180 -11.83 19.25 15.86
N LEU A 181 -12.48 20.41 15.74
CA LEU A 181 -13.32 20.69 14.58
C LEU A 181 -12.44 21.09 13.41
N CYS A 182 -12.54 20.33 12.32
CA CYS A 182 -11.74 20.56 11.11
C CYS A 182 -12.55 20.16 9.87
N ASP A 183 -12.57 21.03 8.87
CA ASP A 183 -13.17 20.79 7.57
C ASP A 183 -12.09 20.88 6.49
N VAL A 184 -12.02 19.86 5.63
CA VAL A 184 -11.07 19.84 4.51
C VAL A 184 -11.33 20.97 3.50
N GLY A 185 -12.56 21.50 3.45
CA GLY A 185 -12.93 22.65 2.64
C GLY A 185 -12.54 24.00 3.25
N ASP A 186 -12.07 24.04 4.50
CA ASP A 186 -11.65 25.26 5.19
C ASP A 186 -10.13 25.22 5.49
N PRO A 187 -9.30 25.93 4.68
CA PRO A 187 -7.86 26.02 4.89
C PRO A 187 -7.46 26.55 6.26
N GLY A 188 -8.27 27.42 6.88
CA GLY A 188 -8.01 27.95 8.22
C GLY A 188 -8.09 26.87 9.28
N SER A 189 -9.14 26.03 9.23
CA SER A 189 -9.29 24.90 10.14
C SER A 189 -8.18 23.85 9.98
N LEU A 190 -7.74 23.57 8.74
CA LEU A 190 -6.62 22.66 8.46
C LEU A 190 -5.31 23.18 9.04
N ALA A 191 -5.03 24.48 8.88
CA ALA A 191 -3.84 25.11 9.47
C ALA A 191 -3.89 25.08 11.01
N ALA A 192 -5.05 25.35 11.61
CA ALA A 192 -5.25 25.30 13.05
C ALA A 192 -5.04 23.89 13.62
N MET A 193 -5.50 22.84 12.94
CA MET A 193 -5.23 21.45 13.29
C MET A 193 -3.73 21.13 13.17
N ALA A 194 -3.11 21.48 12.03
CA ALA A 194 -1.71 21.19 11.76
C ALA A 194 -0.75 21.86 12.75
N ARG A 195 -1.08 23.04 13.30
CA ARG A 195 -0.27 23.70 14.34
C ARG A 195 -0.30 22.97 15.68
N GLN A 196 -1.36 22.21 15.96
CA GLN A 196 -1.56 21.58 17.26
C GLN A 196 -0.95 20.17 17.37
N THR A 197 -0.43 19.60 16.26
CA THR A 197 0.07 18.22 16.25
C THR A 197 1.42 18.06 15.58
N ARG A 198 2.19 17.07 15.99
CA ARG A 198 3.42 16.67 15.28
C ARG A 198 3.10 15.85 14.03
N LEU A 199 2.04 15.04 14.07
CA LEU A 199 1.66 14.12 13.00
C LEU A 199 0.13 14.13 12.80
N VAL A 200 -0.30 14.20 11.54
CA VAL A 200 -1.68 13.97 11.11
C VAL A 200 -1.78 12.59 10.44
N LEU A 201 -2.72 11.77 10.90
CA LEU A 201 -3.19 10.58 10.19
C LEU A 201 -4.40 10.98 9.33
N ASP A 202 -4.17 11.15 8.04
CA ASP A 202 -5.19 11.56 7.08
C ASP A 202 -5.99 10.34 6.61
N CYS A 203 -7.27 10.30 7.00
CA CYS A 203 -8.27 9.32 6.56
C CYS A 203 -9.33 9.95 5.63
N VAL A 204 -9.09 11.14 5.08
CA VAL A 204 -10.06 11.88 4.26
C VAL A 204 -9.93 11.54 2.78
N GLY A 205 -10.58 10.44 2.40
CA GLY A 205 -10.68 10.01 1.00
C GLY A 205 -11.94 10.52 0.27
N PRO A 206 -11.96 10.47 -1.09
CA PRO A 206 -10.86 10.08 -1.98
C PRO A 206 -9.75 11.14 -2.04
N TYR A 207 -8.50 10.71 -1.90
CA TYR A 207 -7.34 11.60 -1.67
C TYR A 207 -7.02 12.51 -2.85
N ARG A 208 -7.30 12.05 -4.07
CA ARG A 208 -7.22 12.86 -5.29
C ARG A 208 -7.96 14.19 -5.18
N PHE A 209 -9.06 14.24 -4.43
CA PHE A 209 -9.87 15.45 -4.28
C PHE A 209 -9.58 16.18 -2.97
N PHE A 210 -9.29 15.43 -1.89
CA PHE A 210 -9.27 15.99 -0.54
C PHE A 210 -7.91 15.91 0.17
N GLY A 211 -6.96 15.11 -0.32
CA GLY A 211 -5.68 14.89 0.36
C GLY A 211 -4.69 16.05 0.21
N GLU A 212 -4.65 16.72 -0.95
CA GLU A 212 -3.67 17.80 -1.16
C GLU A 212 -3.82 18.98 -0.18
N PRO A 213 -5.04 19.49 0.11
CA PRO A 213 -5.22 20.51 1.13
C PRO A 213 -4.63 20.13 2.50
N VAL A 214 -4.76 18.86 2.90
CA VAL A 214 -4.23 18.34 4.17
C VAL A 214 -2.71 18.33 4.15
N VAL A 215 -2.09 17.77 3.11
CA VAL A 215 -0.63 17.75 2.93
C VAL A 215 -0.06 19.16 2.92
N LYS A 216 -0.69 20.08 2.19
CA LYS A 216 -0.29 21.50 2.14
C LYS A 216 -0.29 22.13 3.53
N ALA A 217 -1.39 21.97 4.27
CA ALA A 217 -1.52 22.53 5.61
C ALA A 217 -0.48 21.95 6.58
N CYS A 218 -0.23 20.64 6.52
CA CYS A 218 0.79 19.97 7.34
C CYS A 218 2.19 20.53 7.05
N VAL A 219 2.60 20.54 5.77
CA VAL A 219 3.92 21.02 5.35
C VAL A 219 4.12 22.50 5.70
N GLU A 220 3.11 23.34 5.49
CA GLU A 220 3.23 24.77 5.76
C GLU A 220 3.30 25.10 7.26
N ASN A 221 2.67 24.28 8.10
CA ASN A 221 2.61 24.51 9.55
C ASN A 221 3.50 23.56 10.37
N GLY A 222 4.43 22.84 9.72
CA GLY A 222 5.44 22.04 10.40
C GLY A 222 4.91 20.75 11.05
N ALA A 223 3.84 20.17 10.50
CA ALA A 223 3.37 18.83 10.87
C ALA A 223 3.73 17.79 9.80
N SER A 224 4.04 16.57 10.24
CA SER A 224 4.13 15.41 9.37
C SER A 224 2.73 14.88 9.03
N CYS A 225 2.60 14.12 7.94
CA CYS A 225 1.34 13.55 7.49
C CYS A 225 1.55 12.10 7.03
N ILE A 226 0.67 11.20 7.46
CA ILE A 226 0.58 9.82 6.97
C ILE A 226 -0.82 9.63 6.39
N ASP A 227 -0.91 9.01 5.21
CA ASP A 227 -2.17 8.63 4.58
C ASP A 227 -2.23 7.12 4.27
N ILE A 228 -3.42 6.63 3.91
CA ILE A 228 -3.66 5.25 3.44
C ILE A 228 -4.04 5.23 1.96
N SER A 229 -3.56 6.19 1.17
CA SER A 229 -3.96 6.34 -0.23
C SER A 229 -3.42 5.23 -1.12
N GLY A 230 -4.32 4.63 -1.90
CA GLY A 230 -4.02 3.71 -3.00
C GLY A 230 -3.97 4.38 -4.37
N GLU A 231 -3.80 5.71 -4.44
CA GLU A 231 -3.96 6.48 -5.67
C GLU A 231 -2.61 7.02 -6.20
N PRO A 232 -1.93 6.35 -7.16
CA PRO A 232 -0.59 6.75 -7.63
C PRO A 232 -0.46 8.20 -8.09
N GLN A 233 -1.52 8.77 -8.67
CA GLN A 233 -1.48 10.17 -9.11
C GLN A 233 -1.42 11.14 -7.95
N PHE A 234 -2.17 10.88 -6.87
CA PHE A 234 -2.11 11.71 -5.67
C PHE A 234 -0.72 11.59 -5.05
N LEU A 235 -0.26 10.36 -4.83
CA LEU A 235 1.03 10.05 -4.20
C LEU A 235 2.22 10.69 -4.93
N GLU A 236 2.29 10.54 -6.25
CA GLU A 236 3.36 11.12 -7.07
C GLU A 236 3.18 12.65 -7.23
N GLY A 237 1.94 13.14 -7.16
CA GLY A 237 1.63 14.56 -7.19
C GLY A 237 2.13 15.28 -5.94
N MET A 238 1.96 14.65 -4.77
CA MET A 238 2.45 15.18 -3.50
C MET A 238 3.98 15.23 -3.50
N TYR A 239 4.64 14.20 -4.04
CA TYR A 239 6.08 14.22 -4.22
C TYR A 239 6.52 15.40 -5.09
N LEU A 240 5.92 15.58 -6.28
CA LEU A 240 6.30 16.65 -7.19
C LEU A 240 6.13 18.04 -6.59
N LYS A 241 5.09 18.25 -5.77
CA LYS A 241 4.72 19.57 -5.25
C LYS A 241 5.36 19.92 -3.91
N TYR A 242 5.59 18.93 -3.05
CA TYR A 242 5.89 19.17 -1.64
C TYR A 242 7.18 18.53 -1.15
N ASN A 243 7.88 17.71 -1.95
CA ASN A 243 9.09 17.02 -1.46
C ASN A 243 10.17 17.99 -0.94
N GLU A 244 10.50 19.04 -1.71
CA GLU A 244 11.49 20.04 -1.31
C GLU A 244 11.05 20.84 -0.09
N LYS A 245 9.82 21.37 -0.10
CA LYS A 245 9.27 22.16 1.01
C LYS A 245 9.14 21.33 2.31
N ALA A 246 8.81 20.05 2.21
CA ALA A 246 8.78 19.13 3.36
C ALA A 246 10.19 18.86 3.90
N ALA A 247 11.19 18.71 3.02
CA ALA A 247 12.58 18.57 3.41
C ALA A 247 13.11 19.82 4.14
N GLU A 248 12.85 21.01 3.59
CA GLU A 248 13.21 22.29 4.21
C GLU A 248 12.59 22.48 5.60
N LYS A 249 11.35 22.00 5.79
CA LYS A 249 10.63 22.07 7.05
C LYS A 249 10.96 20.95 8.03
N GLY A 250 11.72 19.94 7.60
CA GLY A 250 12.03 18.75 8.41
C GLY A 250 10.79 17.91 8.75
N VAL A 251 9.76 17.92 7.91
CA VAL A 251 8.53 17.14 8.11
C VAL A 251 8.43 16.00 7.10
N TYR A 252 7.73 14.94 7.49
CA TYR A 252 7.58 13.75 6.67
C TYR A 252 6.15 13.64 6.14
N VAL A 253 6.02 13.44 4.83
CA VAL A 253 4.75 13.07 4.18
C VAL A 253 4.92 11.65 3.67
N ILE A 254 4.25 10.68 4.31
CA ILE A 254 4.42 9.26 3.98
C ILE A 254 3.07 8.71 3.50
N GLY A 255 2.98 8.49 2.19
CA GLY A 255 1.76 8.00 1.57
C GLY A 255 1.66 6.47 1.57
N SER A 256 0.45 5.96 1.41
CA SER A 256 0.15 4.52 1.28
C SER A 256 0.53 3.67 2.49
N CYS A 257 0.39 4.21 3.71
CA CYS A 257 0.62 3.49 4.96
C CYS A 257 -0.58 2.63 5.39
N GLY A 258 -1.26 2.01 4.44
CA GLY A 258 -2.35 1.05 4.70
C GLY A 258 -2.00 -0.33 4.16
N PHE A 259 -3.00 -1.21 4.10
CA PHE A 259 -2.84 -2.49 3.40
C PHE A 259 -2.45 -2.31 1.93
N ASP A 260 -2.92 -1.22 1.30
CA ASP A 260 -2.71 -0.94 -0.13
C ASP A 260 -1.27 -0.52 -0.48
N SER A 261 -0.27 -0.81 0.37
CA SER A 261 1.15 -0.93 0.00
C SER A 261 2.07 -1.45 1.10
N ILE A 262 1.77 -1.30 2.42
CA ILE A 262 2.71 -1.72 3.47
C ILE A 262 3.09 -3.20 3.36
N PRO A 263 2.15 -4.15 3.26
CA PRO A 263 2.48 -5.57 3.10
C PRO A 263 3.38 -5.84 1.88
N ALA A 264 3.10 -5.21 0.74
CA ALA A 264 3.88 -5.35 -0.48
C ALA A 264 5.28 -4.74 -0.36
N ASP A 265 5.36 -3.49 0.10
CA ASP A 265 6.58 -2.70 0.14
C ASP A 265 7.54 -3.20 1.22
N MET A 266 7.05 -3.35 2.45
CA MET A 266 7.83 -3.95 3.54
C MET A 266 8.09 -5.45 3.28
N GLY A 267 7.21 -6.13 2.55
CA GLY A 267 7.40 -7.53 2.16
C GLY A 267 8.62 -7.73 1.27
N VAL A 268 8.81 -6.87 0.26
CA VAL A 268 10.02 -6.88 -0.58
C VAL A 268 11.29 -6.64 0.24
N LEU A 269 11.25 -5.69 1.19
CA LEU A 269 12.39 -5.43 2.08
C LEU A 269 12.68 -6.62 2.99
N TYR A 270 11.65 -7.22 3.58
CA TYR A 270 11.78 -8.42 4.39
C TYR A 270 12.38 -9.58 3.59
N THR A 271 11.90 -9.83 2.36
CA THR A 271 12.46 -10.85 1.47
C THR A 271 13.94 -10.60 1.19
N ARG A 272 14.33 -9.34 0.94
CA ARG A 272 15.72 -8.95 0.73
C ARG A 272 16.57 -9.24 1.95
N ASP A 273 16.11 -8.81 3.12
CA ASP A 273 16.87 -8.90 4.37
C ASP A 273 17.02 -10.34 4.87
N LYS A 274 16.13 -11.25 4.44
CA LYS A 274 16.21 -12.69 4.75
C LYS A 274 17.00 -13.52 3.73
N LEU A 275 17.25 -12.99 2.53
CA LEU A 275 18.06 -13.69 1.53
C LEU A 275 19.55 -13.51 1.84
N LYS A 276 20.28 -14.61 1.97
CA LYS A 276 21.76 -14.59 2.03
C LYS A 276 22.32 -14.38 0.63
N GLY A 277 22.78 -13.17 0.33
CA GLY A 277 23.28 -12.76 -1.00
C GLY A 277 22.59 -11.50 -1.51
N THR A 278 22.46 -11.37 -2.83
CA THR A 278 21.83 -10.21 -3.47
C THR A 278 20.49 -10.58 -4.10
N LEU A 279 19.39 -10.08 -3.53
CA LEU A 279 18.06 -10.20 -4.13
C LEU A 279 17.94 -9.22 -5.31
N THR A 280 17.42 -9.68 -6.45
CA THR A 280 17.33 -8.85 -7.67
C THR A 280 15.94 -8.82 -8.30
N ALA A 281 15.09 -9.80 -8.00
CA ALA A 281 13.72 -9.85 -8.49
C ALA A 281 12.78 -10.49 -7.47
N VAL A 282 11.55 -9.98 -7.39
CA VAL A 282 10.48 -10.51 -6.55
C VAL A 282 9.16 -10.49 -7.32
N GLU A 283 8.45 -11.61 -7.29
CA GLU A 283 7.02 -11.67 -7.65
C GLU A 283 6.19 -11.87 -6.38
N SER A 284 5.18 -11.03 -6.14
CA SER A 284 4.22 -11.21 -5.05
C SER A 284 2.86 -11.69 -5.56
N PHE A 285 2.20 -12.52 -4.76
CA PHE A 285 0.89 -13.07 -5.04
C PHE A 285 -0.03 -12.86 -3.83
N LEU A 286 -1.04 -12.03 -4.01
CA LEU A 286 -2.08 -11.79 -3.01
C LEU A 286 -3.18 -12.86 -3.13
N ASN A 287 -3.51 -13.46 -2.01
CA ASN A 287 -4.68 -14.30 -1.80
C ASN A 287 -5.55 -13.69 -0.68
N VAL A 288 -6.85 -13.60 -0.91
CA VAL A 288 -7.81 -13.17 0.11
C VAL A 288 -8.74 -14.34 0.38
N LYS A 289 -8.79 -14.78 1.64
CA LYS A 289 -9.71 -15.82 2.10
C LYS A 289 -10.85 -15.13 2.84
N SER A 290 -12.07 -15.52 2.53
CA SER A 290 -13.28 -14.99 3.16
C SER A 290 -14.20 -16.12 3.58
N GLY A 291 -15.03 -15.87 4.59
CA GLY A 291 -16.05 -16.80 5.04
C GLY A 291 -17.25 -16.92 4.08
N PRO A 292 -18.28 -17.68 4.47
CA PRO A 292 -19.48 -17.92 3.64
C PRO A 292 -20.24 -16.66 3.25
N GLU A 293 -20.18 -15.59 4.07
CA GLU A 293 -20.79 -14.29 3.76
C GLU A 293 -19.99 -13.46 2.75
N GLY A 294 -18.86 -14.00 2.27
CA GLY A 294 -17.94 -13.34 1.37
C GLY A 294 -17.20 -12.20 2.07
N ALA A 295 -16.64 -11.30 1.26
CA ALA A 295 -16.05 -10.07 1.75
C ALA A 295 -16.73 -8.87 1.12
N CYS A 296 -16.68 -7.74 1.82
CA CYS A 296 -17.20 -6.45 1.35
C CYS A 296 -16.17 -5.35 1.57
N ILE A 297 -16.20 -4.31 0.74
CA ILE A 297 -15.37 -3.10 0.86
C ILE A 297 -16.30 -1.89 0.80
N HIS A 298 -15.99 -0.84 1.55
CA HIS A 298 -16.70 0.43 1.51
C HIS A 298 -16.54 1.15 0.15
N ASP A 299 -17.54 1.94 -0.24
CA ASP A 299 -17.62 2.61 -1.55
C ASP A 299 -16.50 3.65 -1.81
N GLY A 300 -15.78 4.07 -0.76
CA GLY A 300 -14.63 4.96 -0.86
C GLY A 300 -13.53 4.39 -1.76
N THR A 301 -13.22 3.10 -1.61
CA THR A 301 -12.25 2.39 -2.47
C THR A 301 -12.77 2.29 -3.91
N TRP A 302 -14.07 2.05 -4.09
CA TRP A 302 -14.69 2.01 -5.42
C TRP A 302 -14.59 3.35 -6.16
N LYS A 303 -14.86 4.46 -5.47
CA LYS A 303 -14.68 5.81 -6.03
C LYS A 303 -13.23 6.05 -6.43
N SER A 304 -12.29 5.64 -5.58
CA SER A 304 -10.85 5.74 -5.87
C SER A 304 -10.47 4.95 -7.13
N ALA A 305 -11.00 3.74 -7.31
CA ALA A 305 -10.77 2.94 -8.52
C ALA A 305 -11.37 3.60 -9.78
N VAL A 306 -12.61 4.11 -9.70
CA VAL A 306 -13.30 4.79 -10.81
C VAL A 306 -12.52 6.02 -11.26
N TYR A 307 -12.16 6.91 -10.33
CA TYR A 307 -11.46 8.15 -10.68
C TYR A 307 -9.96 7.95 -10.94
N GLY A 308 -9.34 6.95 -10.33
CA GLY A 308 -7.96 6.55 -10.61
C GLY A 308 -7.80 6.06 -12.04
N LEU A 309 -8.70 5.19 -12.51
CA LEU A 309 -8.68 4.71 -13.89
C LEU A 309 -9.08 5.78 -14.91
N ALA A 310 -10.00 6.68 -14.55
CA ALA A 310 -10.38 7.82 -15.41
C ALA A 310 -9.21 8.80 -15.69
N ASP A 311 -8.18 8.80 -14.85
CA ASP A 311 -7.12 9.81 -14.85
C ASP A 311 -5.73 9.27 -15.25
N GLN A 312 -5.68 8.07 -15.82
CA GLN A 312 -4.41 7.43 -16.20
C GLN A 312 -3.50 8.29 -17.09
N ASP A 313 -4.07 9.12 -17.98
CA ASP A 313 -3.28 9.99 -18.86
C ASP A 313 -2.63 11.15 -18.12
N ASN A 314 -3.28 11.68 -17.09
CA ASN A 314 -2.68 12.70 -16.23
C ASN A 314 -1.59 12.09 -15.34
N LEU A 315 -1.74 10.85 -14.87
CA LEU A 315 -0.65 10.11 -14.21
C LEU A 315 0.57 9.94 -15.14
N LYS A 316 0.36 9.61 -16.42
CA LYS A 316 1.46 9.54 -17.40
C LYS A 316 2.15 10.90 -17.59
N LYS A 317 1.38 11.99 -17.71
CA LYS A 317 1.93 13.35 -17.83
C LYS A 317 2.70 13.75 -16.56
N LEU A 318 2.17 13.43 -15.39
CA LEU A 318 2.80 13.67 -14.10
C LEU A 318 4.16 12.97 -14.00
N ARG A 319 4.22 11.68 -14.34
CA ARG A 319 5.47 10.89 -14.38
C ARG A 319 6.52 11.49 -15.31
N LYS A 320 6.09 11.98 -16.49
CA LYS A 320 6.98 12.69 -17.42
C LYS A 320 7.50 13.99 -16.80
N LYS A 321 6.65 14.76 -16.12
CA LYS A 321 7.02 16.03 -15.47
C LYS A 321 7.99 15.81 -14.30
N ILE A 322 7.80 14.76 -13.50
CA ILE A 322 8.76 14.42 -12.43
C ILE A 322 10.12 14.03 -13.01
N GLY A 323 10.16 13.46 -14.23
CA GLY A 323 11.41 13.25 -14.95
C GLY A 323 12.33 12.22 -14.29
N TYR A 324 11.80 11.31 -13.48
CA TYR A 324 12.62 10.34 -12.78
C TYR A 324 13.46 9.47 -13.73
N ALA A 325 14.74 9.30 -13.38
CA ALA A 325 15.55 8.27 -13.99
C ALA A 325 14.92 6.88 -13.79
N PRO A 326 14.97 5.99 -14.80
CA PRO A 326 14.62 4.59 -14.62
C PRO A 326 15.41 3.98 -13.47
N VAL A 327 14.75 3.18 -12.61
CA VAL A 327 15.48 2.36 -11.63
C VAL A 327 16.29 1.34 -12.42
N PRO A 328 17.62 1.22 -12.19
CA PRO A 328 18.44 0.27 -12.91
C PRO A 328 17.93 -1.17 -12.77
N VAL A 329 18.08 -1.94 -13.83
CA VAL A 329 17.84 -3.38 -13.81
C VAL A 329 19.14 -4.07 -13.44
N VAL A 330 19.17 -4.73 -12.29
CA VAL A 330 20.30 -5.53 -11.83
C VAL A 330 19.95 -7.01 -11.98
N GLY A 331 20.88 -7.80 -12.52
CA GLY A 331 20.68 -9.23 -12.74
C GLY A 331 19.78 -9.56 -13.93
N ALA A 332 19.24 -10.78 -13.93
CA ALA A 332 18.30 -11.23 -14.94
C ALA A 332 17.01 -10.40 -14.90
N LYS A 333 16.52 -10.00 -16.09
CA LYS A 333 15.28 -9.25 -16.21
C LYS A 333 14.09 -10.08 -15.75
N LEU A 334 13.28 -9.55 -14.84
CA LEU A 334 12.05 -10.18 -14.38
C LEU A 334 11.09 -10.37 -15.56
N LYS A 335 10.70 -11.62 -15.81
CA LYS A 335 9.75 -11.96 -16.86
C LYS A 335 8.35 -11.57 -16.42
N ARG A 336 7.73 -10.63 -17.13
CA ARG A 336 6.33 -10.27 -16.88
C ARG A 336 5.42 -11.43 -17.26
N ARG A 337 4.51 -11.78 -16.36
CA ARG A 337 3.44 -12.74 -16.64
C ARG A 337 2.38 -12.10 -17.57
N GLY A 338 1.59 -12.94 -18.24
CA GLY A 338 0.45 -12.50 -19.04
C GLY A 338 -0.63 -11.81 -18.20
N PHE A 339 -1.62 -11.20 -18.87
CA PHE A 339 -2.73 -10.53 -18.17
C PHE A 339 -3.62 -11.49 -17.37
N VAL A 340 -3.75 -12.72 -17.85
CA VAL A 340 -4.35 -13.85 -17.12
C VAL A 340 -3.42 -15.04 -17.30
N PHE A 341 -3.08 -15.72 -16.22
CA PHE A 341 -2.28 -16.94 -16.28
C PHE A 341 -2.65 -17.86 -15.13
N TYR A 342 -2.40 -19.16 -15.30
CA TYR A 342 -2.58 -20.13 -14.22
C TYR A 342 -1.28 -20.22 -13.41
N SER A 343 -1.36 -19.99 -12.11
CA SER A 343 -0.26 -20.26 -11.18
C SER A 343 -0.33 -21.72 -10.73
N GLN A 344 0.76 -22.45 -10.94
CA GLN A 344 0.88 -23.83 -10.50
C GLN A 344 1.04 -23.89 -8.97
N GLU A 345 1.70 -22.88 -8.40
CA GLU A 345 1.98 -22.75 -6.97
C GLU A 345 0.68 -22.60 -6.16
N PHE A 346 -0.29 -21.83 -6.66
CA PHE A 346 -1.57 -21.61 -5.96
C PHE A 346 -2.71 -22.47 -6.49
N LYS A 347 -2.50 -23.22 -7.58
CA LYS A 347 -3.55 -23.95 -8.32
C LYS A 347 -4.75 -23.05 -8.69
N GLN A 348 -4.48 -21.77 -8.97
CA GLN A 348 -5.47 -20.74 -9.27
C GLN A 348 -5.03 -19.89 -10.46
N TYR A 349 -6.00 -19.26 -11.12
CA TYR A 349 -5.72 -18.18 -12.06
C TYR A 349 -5.32 -16.92 -11.31
N ALA A 350 -4.34 -16.22 -11.86
CA ALA A 350 -3.84 -14.95 -11.36
C ALA A 350 -3.87 -13.88 -12.45
N ILE A 351 -3.98 -12.63 -12.01
CA ILE A 351 -3.89 -11.44 -12.86
C ILE A 351 -2.93 -10.44 -12.23
N PRO A 352 -2.35 -9.49 -13.01
CA PRO A 352 -1.62 -8.37 -12.45
C PRO A 352 -2.46 -7.62 -11.42
N PHE A 353 -1.87 -7.32 -10.26
CA PHE A 353 -2.51 -6.47 -9.27
C PHE A 353 -2.60 -5.03 -9.81
N MET A 354 -3.82 -4.51 -9.91
CA MET A 354 -4.10 -3.19 -10.50
C MET A 354 -4.08 -2.02 -9.49
N GLY A 355 -3.67 -2.29 -8.24
CA GLY A 355 -3.53 -1.27 -7.20
C GLY A 355 -2.19 -0.54 -7.24
N SER A 356 -1.81 0.05 -6.10
CA SER A 356 -0.69 0.99 -6.05
C SER A 356 0.68 0.35 -5.80
N ASP A 357 0.73 -0.91 -5.35
CA ASP A 357 1.94 -1.63 -4.92
C ASP A 357 3.13 -1.47 -5.86
N VAL A 358 2.97 -1.74 -7.15
CA VAL A 358 4.08 -1.64 -8.12
C VAL A 358 4.63 -0.22 -8.19
N SER A 359 3.76 0.78 -8.08
CA SER A 359 4.15 2.19 -8.09
C SER A 359 4.90 2.56 -6.81
N VAL A 360 4.42 2.11 -5.66
CA VAL A 360 4.98 2.43 -4.34
C VAL A 360 6.30 1.70 -4.12
N VAL A 361 6.36 0.39 -4.36
CA VAL A 361 7.60 -0.41 -4.30
C VAL A 361 8.66 0.18 -5.21
N LYS A 362 8.31 0.56 -6.45
CA LYS A 362 9.28 1.17 -7.37
C LYS A 362 9.83 2.50 -6.85
N ARG A 363 9.03 3.30 -6.14
CA ARG A 363 9.50 4.53 -5.49
C ARG A 363 10.43 4.21 -4.32
N SER A 364 10.10 3.22 -3.50
CA SER A 364 10.97 2.73 -2.42
C SER A 364 12.31 2.25 -2.96
N GLN A 365 12.31 1.38 -3.97
CA GLN A 365 13.54 0.88 -4.60
C GLN A 365 14.38 2.00 -5.24
N ARG A 366 13.74 3.06 -5.78
CA ARG A 366 14.47 4.24 -6.26
C ARG A 366 15.17 4.97 -5.11
N TYR A 367 14.48 5.21 -4.00
CA TYR A 367 15.07 5.86 -2.83
C TYR A 367 16.25 5.04 -2.30
N LEU A 368 16.06 3.74 -2.06
CA LEU A 368 17.11 2.85 -1.57
C LEU A 368 18.33 2.83 -2.49
N HIS A 369 18.12 2.80 -3.80
CA HIS A 369 19.21 2.85 -4.77
C HIS A 369 19.94 4.20 -4.80
N THR A 370 19.20 5.30 -4.85
CA THR A 370 19.80 6.63 -5.06
C THR A 370 20.34 7.26 -3.78
N GLN A 371 19.73 6.97 -2.64
CA GLN A 371 20.06 7.60 -1.35
C GLN A 371 20.87 6.67 -0.44
N LEU A 372 20.60 5.36 -0.49
CA LEU A 372 21.28 4.37 0.36
C LEU A 372 22.28 3.48 -0.40
N GLN A 373 22.42 3.67 -1.72
CA GLN A 373 23.29 2.86 -2.60
C GLN A 373 23.02 1.35 -2.53
N GLU A 374 21.78 0.97 -2.20
CA GLU A 374 21.37 -0.43 -2.16
C GLU A 374 21.04 -0.95 -3.57
N THR A 375 21.18 -2.26 -3.77
CA THR A 375 20.80 -2.92 -5.02
C THR A 375 19.28 -2.88 -5.19
N PRO A 376 18.74 -2.29 -6.28
CA PRO A 376 17.31 -2.23 -6.49
C PRO A 376 16.74 -3.61 -6.86
N VAL A 377 15.58 -3.93 -6.30
CA VAL A 377 14.83 -5.16 -6.58
C VAL A 377 13.77 -4.89 -7.65
N GLN A 378 13.75 -5.71 -8.70
CA GLN A 378 12.66 -5.73 -9.68
C GLN A 378 11.41 -6.34 -9.04
N TYR A 379 10.24 -5.73 -9.26
CA TYR A 379 9.00 -6.17 -8.61
C TYR A 379 7.85 -6.40 -9.59
N GLY A 380 7.17 -7.54 -9.45
CA GLY A 380 5.89 -7.85 -10.08
C GLY A 380 4.85 -8.22 -9.01
N ALA A 381 3.64 -7.69 -9.13
CA ALA A 381 2.56 -7.94 -8.18
C ALA A 381 1.36 -8.58 -8.88
N TYR A 382 0.82 -9.63 -8.29
CA TYR A 382 -0.30 -10.40 -8.82
C TYR A 382 -1.32 -10.69 -7.73
N VAL A 383 -2.56 -10.94 -8.14
CA VAL A 383 -3.64 -11.39 -7.27
C VAL A 383 -4.22 -12.69 -7.82
N ASN A 384 -4.39 -13.67 -6.94
CA ASN A 384 -5.05 -14.92 -7.27
C ASN A 384 -6.58 -14.70 -7.21
N ILE A 385 -7.27 -15.11 -8.27
CA ILE A 385 -8.71 -14.87 -8.46
C ILE A 385 -9.53 -16.17 -8.48
N GLY A 386 -8.90 -17.31 -8.27
CA GLY A 386 -9.57 -18.62 -8.22
C GLY A 386 -9.64 -19.31 -9.58
N GLY A 387 -10.75 -20.00 -9.86
CA GLY A 387 -10.92 -20.81 -11.07
C GLY A 387 -11.31 -20.02 -12.32
N LEU A 388 -11.46 -20.72 -13.45
CA LEU A 388 -11.80 -20.11 -14.75
C LEU A 388 -13.14 -19.34 -14.72
N SER A 389 -14.12 -19.80 -13.93
CA SER A 389 -15.39 -19.08 -13.73
C SER A 389 -15.17 -17.67 -13.15
N SER A 390 -14.24 -17.52 -12.21
CA SER A 390 -13.91 -16.21 -11.64
C SER A 390 -13.26 -15.29 -12.66
N VAL A 391 -12.37 -15.84 -13.51
CA VAL A 391 -11.77 -15.11 -14.63
C VAL A 391 -12.85 -14.54 -15.55
N VAL A 392 -13.79 -15.38 -16.00
CA VAL A 392 -14.85 -14.96 -16.93
C VAL A 392 -15.72 -13.87 -16.30
N LYS A 393 -16.15 -14.05 -15.04
CA LYS A 393 -16.94 -13.04 -14.30
C LYS A 393 -16.19 -11.71 -14.19
N LEU A 394 -14.91 -11.76 -13.83
CA LEU A 394 -14.08 -10.57 -13.68
C LEU A 394 -13.84 -9.86 -15.01
N MET A 395 -13.64 -10.60 -16.11
CA MET A 395 -13.45 -10.03 -17.45
C MET A 395 -14.71 -9.31 -17.93
N ILE A 396 -15.90 -9.90 -17.76
CA ILE A 396 -17.17 -9.27 -18.12
C ILE A 396 -17.38 -7.99 -17.30
N ALA A 397 -17.23 -8.08 -15.98
CA ALA A 397 -17.37 -6.93 -15.07
C ALA A 397 -16.33 -5.84 -15.41
N GLY A 398 -15.09 -6.23 -15.68
CA GLY A 398 -13.99 -5.32 -16.03
C GLY A 398 -14.22 -4.58 -17.35
N ILE A 399 -14.71 -5.26 -18.39
CA ILE A 399 -15.04 -4.62 -19.67
C ILE A 399 -16.17 -3.60 -19.48
N LEU A 400 -17.26 -3.98 -18.79
CA LEU A 400 -18.35 -3.06 -18.49
C LEU A 400 -17.86 -1.85 -17.70
N PHE A 401 -17.03 -2.08 -16.67
CA PHE A 401 -16.43 -1.04 -15.87
C PHE A 401 -15.59 -0.08 -16.73
N LEU A 402 -14.68 -0.60 -17.56
CA LEU A 402 -13.81 0.21 -18.43
C LEU A 402 -14.60 1.04 -19.46
N LEU A 403 -15.71 0.51 -19.98
CA LEU A 403 -16.60 1.25 -20.88
C LEU A 403 -17.28 2.43 -20.15
N LEU A 404 -17.79 2.20 -18.95
CA LEU A 404 -18.50 3.22 -18.17
C LEU A 404 -17.56 4.29 -17.61
N VAL A 405 -16.35 3.94 -17.18
CA VAL A 405 -15.38 4.89 -16.61
C VAL A 405 -14.98 6.00 -17.60
N LYS A 406 -14.96 5.71 -18.90
CA LYS A 406 -14.55 6.68 -19.93
C LYS A 406 -15.46 7.92 -19.97
N PHE A 407 -16.74 7.77 -19.67
CA PHE A 407 -17.72 8.85 -19.80
C PHE A 407 -18.14 9.40 -18.44
N SER A 408 -18.38 10.71 -18.37
CA SER A 408 -18.81 11.37 -17.11
C SER A 408 -20.11 10.80 -16.57
N PHE A 409 -21.07 10.49 -17.44
CA PHE A 409 -22.32 9.83 -17.09
C PHE A 409 -22.09 8.42 -16.51
N GLY A 410 -21.24 7.61 -17.15
CA GLY A 410 -20.91 6.27 -16.65
C GLY A 410 -20.20 6.31 -15.30
N ARG A 411 -19.29 7.26 -15.06
CA ARG A 411 -18.69 7.48 -13.72
C ARG A 411 -19.73 7.85 -12.67
N LYS A 412 -20.71 8.71 -12.99
CA LYS A 412 -21.82 9.04 -12.08
C LYS A 412 -22.65 7.79 -11.76
N LEU A 413 -22.88 6.92 -12.74
CA LEU A 413 -23.64 5.69 -12.55
C LEU A 413 -22.90 4.69 -11.65
N LEU A 414 -21.62 4.43 -11.94
CA LEU A 414 -20.74 3.58 -11.14
C LEU A 414 -20.65 4.05 -9.68
N THR A 415 -20.55 5.35 -9.45
CA THR A 415 -20.41 5.92 -8.09
C THR A 415 -21.73 6.04 -7.34
N LYS A 416 -22.86 6.21 -8.04
CA LYS A 416 -24.19 6.30 -7.42
C LYS A 416 -24.71 4.93 -6.98
N TYR A 417 -24.44 3.88 -7.77
CA TYR A 417 -24.92 2.50 -7.56
C TYR A 417 -23.77 1.48 -7.45
N PRO A 418 -22.84 1.64 -6.50
CA PRO A 418 -21.66 0.77 -6.40
C PRO A 418 -22.05 -0.71 -6.19
N GLU A 419 -23.11 -0.97 -5.43
CA GLU A 419 -23.58 -2.33 -5.10
C GLU A 419 -24.03 -3.09 -6.35
N PHE A 420 -24.73 -2.41 -7.27
CA PHE A 420 -25.18 -3.01 -8.52
C PHE A 420 -23.99 -3.31 -9.45
N PHE A 421 -23.11 -2.32 -9.67
CA PHE A 421 -21.99 -2.46 -10.61
C PHE A 421 -20.83 -3.31 -10.07
N SER A 422 -20.82 -3.62 -8.78
CA SER A 422 -19.82 -4.50 -8.16
C SER A 422 -20.38 -5.84 -7.68
N ALA A 423 -21.66 -6.14 -7.98
CA ALA A 423 -22.35 -7.33 -7.48
C ALA A 423 -22.24 -7.49 -5.94
N GLY A 424 -22.40 -6.39 -5.21
CA GLY A 424 -22.36 -6.35 -3.74
C GLY A 424 -20.96 -6.31 -3.13
N ARG A 425 -19.88 -6.36 -3.93
CA ARG A 425 -18.50 -6.33 -3.40
C ARG A 425 -18.15 -4.97 -2.77
N PHE A 426 -18.70 -3.88 -3.32
CA PHE A 426 -18.54 -2.52 -2.79
C PHE A 426 -19.89 -1.94 -2.37
N THR A 427 -20.02 -1.53 -1.12
CA THR A 427 -21.27 -1.01 -0.55
C THR A 427 -21.04 0.32 0.18
N LYS A 428 -22.10 1.11 0.36
CA LYS A 428 -22.03 2.34 1.16
C LYS A 428 -21.96 2.07 2.66
N LYS A 429 -22.38 0.88 3.09
CA LYS A 429 -22.34 0.46 4.51
C LYS A 429 -20.99 -0.13 4.90
N GLY A 430 -20.20 -0.60 3.93
CA GLY A 430 -19.00 -1.39 4.18
C GLY A 430 -19.31 -2.81 4.68
N PRO A 431 -18.28 -3.58 5.08
CA PRO A 431 -18.45 -4.93 5.59
C PRO A 431 -19.12 -4.97 6.98
N THR A 432 -19.78 -6.09 7.27
CA THR A 432 -20.21 -6.44 8.62
C THR A 432 -19.03 -6.88 9.49
N GLN A 433 -19.20 -6.88 10.82
CA GLN A 433 -18.18 -7.40 11.74
C GLN A 433 -17.82 -8.86 11.40
N LYS A 434 -18.83 -9.71 11.17
CA LYS A 434 -18.61 -11.11 10.81
C LYS A 434 -17.84 -11.28 9.49
N GLN A 435 -18.14 -10.48 8.46
CA GLN A 435 -17.37 -10.50 7.22
C GLN A 435 -15.91 -10.11 7.45
N MET A 436 -15.64 -9.18 8.37
CA MET A 436 -14.27 -8.82 8.76
C MET A 436 -13.58 -9.94 9.53
N ASP A 437 -14.24 -10.50 10.55
CA ASP A 437 -13.69 -11.57 11.39
C ASP A 437 -13.35 -12.84 10.59
N GLU A 438 -14.15 -13.15 9.56
CA GLU A 438 -13.97 -14.32 8.70
C GLU A 438 -13.08 -14.06 7.47
N THR A 439 -12.56 -12.83 7.30
CA THR A 439 -11.69 -12.47 6.18
C THR A 439 -10.24 -12.30 6.62
N SER A 440 -9.32 -12.83 5.83
CA SER A 440 -7.86 -12.69 6.02
C SER A 440 -7.16 -12.59 4.69
N PHE A 441 -5.90 -12.14 4.70
CA PHE A 441 -5.06 -12.17 3.51
C PHE A 441 -3.78 -12.95 3.73
N THR A 442 -3.21 -13.36 2.60
CA THR A 442 -1.85 -13.88 2.52
C THR A 442 -1.22 -13.32 1.26
N MET A 443 -0.06 -12.70 1.40
CA MET A 443 0.77 -12.22 0.30
C MET A 443 2.07 -13.02 0.30
N THR A 444 2.28 -13.81 -0.74
CA THR A 444 3.47 -14.69 -0.86
C THR A 444 4.45 -14.08 -1.85
N PHE A 445 5.73 -14.03 -1.49
CA PHE A 445 6.80 -13.39 -2.24
C PHE A 445 7.81 -14.44 -2.69
N PHE A 446 7.98 -14.58 -4.00
CA PHE A 446 9.00 -15.42 -4.61
C PHE A 446 10.16 -14.53 -5.04
N GLY A 447 11.26 -14.60 -4.28
CA GLY A 447 12.48 -13.86 -4.53
C GLY A 447 13.50 -14.69 -5.31
N GLU A 448 14.15 -14.07 -6.29
CA GLU A 448 15.29 -14.63 -7.02
C GLU A 448 16.51 -13.68 -6.95
N GLY A 449 17.67 -14.28 -6.74
CA GLY A 449 18.90 -13.54 -6.51
C GLY A 449 20.16 -14.35 -6.75
N TYR A 450 21.27 -13.80 -6.28
CA TYR A 450 22.62 -14.31 -6.47
C TYR A 450 23.24 -14.61 -5.11
N SER A 451 23.97 -15.72 -5.00
CA SER A 451 24.75 -16.05 -3.80
C SER A 451 25.74 -14.95 -3.43
N GLU A 452 26.12 -14.90 -2.16
CA GLU A 452 27.11 -13.95 -1.67
C GLU A 452 28.42 -14.01 -2.47
N GLY A 453 28.98 -12.83 -2.79
CA GLY A 453 30.19 -12.70 -3.61
C GLY A 453 30.00 -12.86 -5.12
N GLN A 454 28.85 -13.35 -5.59
CA GLN A 454 28.57 -13.43 -7.03
C GLN A 454 28.08 -12.10 -7.58
N ASN A 455 28.73 -11.61 -8.64
CA ASN A 455 28.30 -10.39 -9.32
C ASN A 455 27.00 -10.65 -10.11
N PRO A 456 25.89 -9.93 -9.84
CA PRO A 456 24.63 -10.07 -10.59
C PRO A 456 24.76 -9.78 -12.09
N ALA A 457 25.82 -9.10 -12.55
CA ALA A 457 26.09 -8.90 -13.96
C ALA A 457 26.44 -10.21 -14.70
N ASN A 458 26.85 -11.25 -13.98
CA ASN A 458 27.36 -12.50 -14.53
C ASN A 458 26.44 -13.68 -14.16
N GLY A 459 25.81 -14.27 -15.18
CA GLY A 459 25.05 -15.51 -15.05
C GLY A 459 23.60 -15.34 -14.61
N LYS A 460 22.94 -16.48 -14.38
CA LYS A 460 21.53 -16.56 -13.97
C LYS A 460 21.42 -16.52 -12.43
N PRO A 461 20.30 -16.02 -11.88
CA PRO A 461 20.00 -16.15 -10.46
C PRO A 461 20.13 -17.62 -10.01
N ASN A 462 20.81 -17.85 -8.88
CA ASN A 462 21.07 -19.19 -8.32
C ASN A 462 20.57 -19.35 -6.88
N VAL A 463 20.05 -18.30 -6.26
CA VAL A 463 19.39 -18.35 -4.96
C VAL A 463 17.92 -17.99 -5.12
N LYS A 464 17.06 -18.74 -4.44
CA LYS A 464 15.64 -18.45 -4.32
C LYS A 464 15.26 -18.37 -2.86
N ILE A 465 14.29 -17.51 -2.57
CA ILE A 465 13.67 -17.42 -1.26
C ILE A 465 12.17 -17.30 -1.44
N CYS A 466 11.41 -17.87 -0.51
CA CYS A 466 9.99 -17.65 -0.42
C CYS A 466 9.68 -17.05 0.95
N THR A 467 9.02 -15.91 0.98
CA THR A 467 8.54 -15.28 2.22
C THR A 467 7.07 -14.99 2.13
N GLN A 468 6.43 -14.80 3.27
CA GLN A 468 5.00 -14.57 3.34
C GLN A 468 4.68 -13.44 4.30
N VAL A 469 3.68 -12.64 3.94
CA VAL A 469 3.00 -11.71 4.83
C VAL A 469 1.56 -12.17 4.97
N LYS A 470 1.12 -12.52 6.16
CA LYS A 470 -0.28 -12.88 6.44
C LYS A 470 -0.87 -11.92 7.45
N GLY A 471 -2.18 -11.73 7.40
CA GLY A 471 -2.85 -10.88 8.37
C GLY A 471 -4.36 -10.99 8.32
N PRO A 472 -5.04 -10.22 9.20
CA PRO A 472 -6.49 -10.20 9.30
C PRO A 472 -7.11 -9.51 8.08
N GLU A 473 -8.38 -9.12 8.16
CA GLU A 473 -9.07 -8.45 7.06
C GLU A 473 -8.27 -7.22 6.53
N PRO A 474 -8.04 -7.12 5.20
CA PRO A 474 -7.20 -6.08 4.60
C PRO A 474 -7.61 -4.62 4.89
N GLY A 475 -8.89 -4.29 4.76
CA GLY A 475 -9.37 -2.92 4.63
C GLY A 475 -9.55 -2.16 5.94
N TYR A 476 -9.98 -2.84 7.00
CA TYR A 476 -10.49 -2.23 8.24
C TYR A 476 -9.92 -2.86 9.50
N VAL A 477 -9.09 -3.89 9.37
CA VAL A 477 -8.26 -4.40 10.48
C VAL A 477 -6.77 -4.17 10.16
N ALA A 478 -6.26 -4.77 9.08
CA ALA A 478 -4.85 -4.65 8.72
C ALA A 478 -4.44 -3.23 8.31
N THR A 479 -5.32 -2.46 7.66
CA THR A 479 -5.04 -1.07 7.27
C THR A 479 -4.87 -0.14 8.48
N PRO A 480 -5.80 -0.09 9.45
CA PRO A 480 -5.58 0.63 10.71
C PRO A 480 -4.30 0.22 11.44
N ILE A 481 -4.05 -1.09 11.58
CA ILE A 481 -2.81 -1.60 12.20
C ILE A 481 -1.59 -1.04 11.46
N ALA A 482 -1.56 -1.14 10.13
CA ALA A 482 -0.45 -0.67 9.32
C ALA A 482 -0.21 0.83 9.46
N MET A 483 -1.28 1.62 9.45
CA MET A 483 -1.19 3.09 9.55
C MET A 483 -0.72 3.53 10.94
N VAL A 484 -1.29 2.96 11.99
CA VAL A 484 -0.93 3.32 13.37
C VAL A 484 0.49 2.87 13.68
N GLN A 485 0.88 1.66 13.31
CA GLN A 485 2.26 1.20 13.57
C GLN A 485 3.30 1.98 12.76
N ALA A 486 2.96 2.45 11.55
CA ALA A 486 3.79 3.40 10.80
C ALA A 486 3.90 4.77 11.51
N ALA A 487 2.80 5.25 12.09
CA ALA A 487 2.79 6.46 12.90
C ALA A 487 3.69 6.35 14.13
N LEU A 488 3.61 5.23 14.85
CA LEU A 488 4.45 5.00 16.03
C LEU A 488 5.92 4.88 15.64
N ALA A 489 6.23 4.19 14.54
CA ALA A 489 7.59 4.14 14.01
C ALA A 489 8.13 5.55 13.65
N LEU A 490 7.31 6.42 13.07
CA LEU A 490 7.70 7.80 12.81
C LEU A 490 8.00 8.58 14.11
N LEU A 491 7.18 8.39 15.14
CA LEU A 491 7.31 9.10 16.41
C LEU A 491 8.49 8.61 17.27
N GLU A 492 8.77 7.30 17.26
CA GLU A 492 9.74 6.67 18.18
C GLU A 492 11.08 6.29 17.52
N ASP A 493 11.09 5.90 16.25
CA ASP A 493 12.27 5.45 15.52
C ASP A 493 12.94 6.60 14.73
N THR A 494 12.86 7.83 15.23
CA THR A 494 13.34 9.04 14.56
C THR A 494 14.79 8.95 14.06
N ALA A 495 15.67 8.25 14.79
CA ALA A 495 17.06 8.02 14.40
C ALA A 495 17.25 7.14 13.15
N TYR A 496 16.22 6.37 12.78
CA TYR A 496 16.22 5.42 11.67
C TYR A 496 15.41 5.89 10.46
N LEU A 497 14.75 7.05 10.56
CA LEU A 497 14.08 7.70 9.44
C LEU A 497 15.09 8.30 8.45
N PRO A 498 14.65 8.67 7.23
CA PRO A 498 15.45 9.50 6.33
C PRO A 498 15.98 10.75 7.05
N LYS A 499 17.26 11.08 6.82
CA LYS A 499 17.96 12.19 7.51
C LYS A 499 17.31 13.55 7.31
N GLN A 500 16.52 13.71 6.25
CA GLN A 500 15.79 14.93 5.93
C GLN A 500 14.29 14.58 5.87
N GLY A 501 13.45 15.59 6.12
CA GLY A 501 12.03 15.50 5.78
C GLY A 501 11.85 15.34 4.27
N GLY A 502 10.61 15.16 3.83
CA GLY A 502 10.31 14.91 2.42
C GLY A 502 9.05 14.10 2.20
N VAL A 503 8.83 13.69 0.95
CA VAL A 503 7.68 12.87 0.57
C VAL A 503 8.13 11.45 0.23
N TYR A 504 7.74 10.50 1.06
CA TYR A 504 8.24 9.12 1.03
C TYR A 504 7.13 8.10 0.76
N SER A 505 7.53 6.95 0.22
CA SER A 505 6.79 5.69 0.32
C SER A 505 7.12 4.98 1.64
N PRO A 506 6.32 4.00 2.09
CA PRO A 506 6.55 3.32 3.36
C PRO A 506 7.93 2.65 3.42
N GLY A 507 8.32 1.92 2.38
CA GLY A 507 9.63 1.26 2.31
C GLY A 507 10.81 2.25 2.25
N ALA A 508 10.61 3.43 1.67
CA ALA A 508 11.65 4.48 1.71
C ALA A 508 11.83 5.04 3.13
N ALA A 509 10.73 5.32 3.82
CA ALA A 509 10.75 5.91 5.16
C ALA A 509 11.13 4.92 6.27
N PHE A 510 10.69 3.66 6.16
CA PHE A 510 10.71 2.70 7.26
C PHE A 510 11.66 1.52 7.04
N SER A 511 12.47 1.51 5.97
CA SER A 511 13.40 0.41 5.67
C SER A 511 14.41 0.07 6.76
N LYS A 512 14.69 1.00 7.68
CA LYS A 512 15.64 0.82 8.78
C LYS A 512 14.98 0.90 10.15
N THR A 513 13.66 1.04 10.22
CA THR A 513 12.90 1.17 11.48
C THR A 513 12.39 -0.18 11.96
N LYS A 514 11.71 -0.19 13.12
CA LYS A 514 11.10 -1.39 13.70
C LYS A 514 9.71 -1.69 13.18
N LEU A 515 9.29 -1.10 12.04
CA LEU A 515 7.92 -1.22 11.55
C LEU A 515 7.51 -2.69 11.33
N ILE A 516 8.37 -3.56 10.79
CA ILE A 516 8.06 -4.98 10.61
C ILE A 516 7.83 -5.68 11.96
N GLU A 517 8.65 -5.40 12.98
CA GLU A 517 8.50 -5.97 14.32
C GLU A 517 7.18 -5.53 14.97
N ARG A 518 6.86 -4.24 14.82
CA ARG A 518 5.58 -3.67 15.26
C ARG A 518 4.39 -4.35 14.58
N LEU A 519 4.43 -4.50 13.25
CA LEU A 519 3.38 -5.19 12.49
C LEU A 519 3.20 -6.65 12.94
N ASN A 520 4.30 -7.39 13.15
CA ASN A 520 4.27 -8.77 13.63
C ASN A 520 3.55 -8.88 14.98
N SER A 521 3.84 -7.99 15.93
CA SER A 521 3.20 -7.97 17.25
C SER A 521 1.69 -7.69 17.21
N ARG A 522 1.17 -7.21 16.07
CA ARG A 522 -0.22 -6.82 15.85
C ARG A 522 -0.94 -7.69 14.83
N GLY A 523 -0.38 -8.87 14.51
CA GLY A 523 -1.03 -9.86 13.64
C GLY A 523 -0.88 -9.62 12.14
N VAL A 524 -0.03 -8.68 11.71
CA VAL A 524 0.45 -8.60 10.32
C VAL A 524 1.84 -9.23 10.28
N GLU A 525 1.87 -10.55 10.07
CA GLU A 525 3.02 -11.40 10.31
C GLU A 525 3.86 -11.64 9.06
N PHE A 526 5.17 -11.41 9.17
CA PHE A 526 6.19 -11.63 8.16
C PHE A 526 7.00 -12.90 8.51
N SER A 527 7.10 -13.84 7.58
CA SER A 527 7.81 -15.11 7.80
C SER A 527 8.57 -15.58 6.56
N VAL A 528 9.62 -16.38 6.77
CA VAL A 528 10.27 -17.15 5.69
C VAL A 528 9.56 -18.49 5.60
N ILE A 529 9.12 -18.88 4.40
CA ILE A 529 8.52 -20.19 4.17
C ILE A 529 9.52 -21.05 3.38
N SER A 530 9.95 -22.15 3.99
CA SER A 530 11.09 -22.95 3.50
C SER A 530 10.81 -23.66 2.18
N GLN A 531 9.54 -23.86 1.83
CA GLN A 531 9.05 -24.38 0.54
C GLN A 531 7.64 -23.81 0.30
N PRO A 532 7.18 -23.64 -0.95
CA PRO A 532 5.75 -23.45 -1.20
C PRO A 532 5.03 -24.69 -0.67
N GLU A 533 4.11 -24.53 0.30
CA GLU A 533 3.22 -25.62 0.67
C GLU A 533 2.46 -26.07 -0.58
N VAL A 534 2.65 -27.34 -0.94
CA VAL A 534 2.22 -28.00 -2.20
C VAL A 534 0.75 -28.37 -2.19
#